data_AF-A0A7X2Z790-F1
#
_entry.id   AF-A0A7X2Z790-F1
#
_cell.length_a   1.000
_cell.length_b   1.000
_cell.length_c   1.000
_cell.angle_alpha   90.00
_cell.angle_beta   90.00
_cell.angle_gamma   90.00
#
_symmetry.space_group_name_H-M   'P 1'
#
loop_
_entity.id
_entity.type
_entity.pdbx_description
1 polymer ?
#
loop_
_entity_poly.entity_id
_entity_poly.type
_entity_poly.pdbx_seq_one_letter_code
_entity_poly.pdbx_strand_id
1 'polypeptide(L)'
;MSSLRERLLRHKKPSAGSGELSPGTTAEGGQVLAARDGERGSLWNEAAGGAESGRDEAEREANRPQAEPESAETLAWRELGAELQPGEWGDFVMRRVHFGLDHEHGLHALGELRERAERLQHLLATGKRPGTKGRRGAQPAVQPPDDTPGSESAGVVPNEPEQPPSTAVERLLFIDTETTGLGQGAGNVPFMIGIGYMEADRFTVEQMLIRHPGEEASMLAYLQTKIAERPVLISYNGKSFDWPIVRNRFILNRIPLPAEPEGHLDFLYPSRSLWKRTLPSVRLGQVETSRLGVFRSDDVPGSMAPVLYFKYLAERNPEVLSGVFRHNEWDVLTLAGLAIHLARLLGYESDGDDVQAFGREEWFRYGKWLEKCGIYDAAMVTMEALAHDLTEHDTEAEPERAELDSCVLPLAQYFKKYGRYEEALALWNLYIRRMGRERTAALEPFIELSMYYEHKDKQLELALQYAREAEDVLWRRDALKRSVAKAGQRRRSAETTDEPSPEAADLMKRIERLERKAASALSGAAKSAACRPEGQSGKSPKKRTGTAQLDLLSDFS
;
A
#
# COMPACT_ATOMS: atom_id res chain seq x y z
N MET A 1 -26.04 7.97 -3.85
CA MET A 1 -24.89 8.04 -2.93
C MET A 1 -25.41 7.93 -1.50
N SER A 2 -25.41 6.75 -0.88
CA SER A 2 -25.58 6.68 0.58
C SER A 2 -24.28 7.12 1.26
N SER A 3 -24.37 7.63 2.48
CA SER A 3 -23.20 8.05 3.24
C SER A 3 -22.23 6.87 3.46
N LEU A 4 -20.94 7.15 3.63
CA LEU A 4 -19.93 6.12 3.94
C LEU A 4 -20.36 5.27 5.16
N ARG A 5 -20.92 5.93 6.18
CA ARG A 5 -21.49 5.29 7.37
C ARG A 5 -22.65 4.34 7.03
N GLU A 6 -23.56 4.72 6.14
CA GLU A 6 -24.64 3.81 5.69
C GLU A 6 -24.13 2.65 4.82
N ARG A 7 -22.99 2.78 4.14
CA ARG A 7 -22.37 1.67 3.39
C ARG A 7 -21.67 0.67 4.32
N LEU A 8 -20.92 1.15 5.30
CA LEU A 8 -20.27 0.28 6.30
C LEU A 8 -21.24 -0.36 7.32
N LEU A 9 -22.42 0.23 7.55
CA LEU A 9 -23.43 -0.29 8.50
C LEU A 9 -24.58 -1.06 7.83
N ARG A 10 -24.49 -1.34 6.52
CA ARG A 10 -25.46 -2.17 5.80
C ARG A 10 -24.98 -3.62 5.75
N HIS A 11 -25.48 -4.47 6.65
CA HIS A 11 -26.51 -5.46 6.30
C HIS A 11 -26.87 -6.40 7.47
N LYS A 12 -28.18 -6.54 7.73
CA LYS A 12 -28.77 -7.71 8.41
C LYS A 12 -29.66 -8.44 7.42
N LYS A 13 -29.24 -9.63 6.97
CA LYS A 13 -30.06 -10.84 6.74
C LYS A 13 -29.28 -11.90 5.92
N PRO A 14 -29.34 -13.19 6.29
CA PRO A 14 -28.81 -14.26 5.45
C PRO A 14 -29.80 -14.63 4.34
N SER A 15 -29.32 -14.81 3.11
CA SER A 15 -30.05 -15.51 2.05
C SER A 15 -29.51 -16.93 1.88
N ALA A 16 -30.36 -17.93 2.16
CA ALA A 16 -30.06 -19.32 1.87
C ALA A 16 -30.51 -19.70 0.43
N GLY A 17 -29.90 -20.74 -0.16
CA GLY A 17 -30.56 -21.52 -1.23
C GLY A 17 -29.86 -21.59 -2.59
N SER A 18 -28.91 -22.51 -2.69
CA SER A 18 -28.54 -23.39 -3.81
C SER A 18 -29.41 -23.49 -5.09
N GLY A 19 -28.76 -23.72 -6.24
CA GLY A 19 -29.29 -24.38 -7.44
C GLY A 19 -28.49 -24.01 -8.71
N GLU A 20 -27.45 -24.74 -9.12
CA GLU A 20 -27.43 -25.96 -9.96
C GLU A 20 -27.20 -25.69 -11.48
N LEU A 21 -26.80 -26.74 -12.22
CA LEU A 21 -25.89 -26.68 -13.37
C LEU A 21 -26.53 -26.96 -14.75
N SER A 22 -26.12 -26.17 -15.76
CA SER A 22 -25.76 -26.62 -17.14
C SER A 22 -26.87 -27.23 -18.06
N PRO A 23 -26.57 -27.69 -19.31
CA PRO A 23 -26.12 -26.87 -20.46
C PRO A 23 -26.81 -27.25 -21.81
N GLY A 24 -26.45 -26.57 -22.92
CA GLY A 24 -26.66 -27.06 -24.31
C GLY A 24 -27.02 -25.97 -25.34
N THR A 25 -26.88 -26.12 -26.67
CA THR A 25 -26.23 -27.16 -27.52
C THR A 25 -25.97 -26.58 -28.93
N THR A 26 -24.93 -27.12 -29.60
CA THR A 26 -24.34 -26.94 -30.96
C THR A 26 -25.17 -26.56 -32.21
N ALA A 27 -24.42 -26.11 -33.26
CA ALA A 27 -24.68 -26.27 -34.73
C ALA A 27 -25.84 -25.43 -35.33
N GLU A 28 -25.95 -25.04 -36.61
CA GLU A 28 -25.10 -24.98 -37.84
C GLU A 28 -25.80 -23.97 -38.83
N GLY A 29 -25.32 -23.59 -40.03
CA GLY A 29 -24.09 -23.89 -40.79
C GLY A 29 -24.32 -23.83 -42.33
N GLY A 30 -23.49 -23.11 -43.11
CA GLY A 30 -23.39 -23.28 -44.57
C GLY A 30 -23.52 -22.06 -45.52
N GLN A 31 -22.62 -22.03 -46.52
CA GLN A 31 -22.71 -21.46 -47.89
C GLN A 31 -22.82 -19.92 -48.04
N VAL A 32 -21.97 -19.18 -48.78
CA VAL A 32 -21.24 -19.40 -50.06
C VAL A 32 -22.14 -19.49 -51.30
N LEU A 33 -22.31 -18.36 -51.98
CA LEU A 33 -22.57 -18.30 -53.43
C LEU A 33 -21.79 -17.13 -54.06
N ALA A 34 -21.22 -17.37 -55.24
CA ALA A 34 -20.48 -16.40 -56.02
C ALA A 34 -20.89 -16.48 -57.50
N ALA A 35 -21.21 -15.34 -58.09
CA ALA A 35 -21.29 -15.05 -59.54
C ALA A 35 -21.76 -13.59 -59.69
N ARG A 36 -21.49 -12.84 -60.75
CA ARG A 36 -20.43 -12.69 -61.77
C ARG A 36 -20.99 -11.65 -62.75
N ASP A 37 -20.13 -11.10 -63.61
CA ASP A 37 -20.45 -10.27 -64.78
C ASP A 37 -21.00 -8.84 -64.49
N GLY A 38 -20.62 -7.77 -65.20
CA GLY A 38 -19.50 -7.60 -66.14
C GLY A 38 -19.85 -6.85 -67.43
N GLU A 39 -19.47 -5.56 -67.53
CA GLU A 39 -19.38 -4.76 -68.77
C GLU A 39 -18.43 -3.57 -68.47
N ARG A 40 -17.26 -3.32 -69.09
CA ARG A 40 -16.81 -3.14 -70.49
C ARG A 40 -17.30 -1.85 -71.18
N GLY A 41 -16.40 -0.88 -71.40
CA GLY A 41 -16.60 0.13 -72.46
C GLY A 41 -15.75 1.41 -72.39
N SER A 42 -14.89 1.60 -73.40
CA SER A 42 -14.28 2.88 -73.86
C SER A 42 -13.13 3.52 -73.05
N LEU A 43 -11.99 4.00 -73.58
CA LEU A 43 -11.08 3.73 -74.72
C LEU A 43 -10.44 5.06 -75.21
N TRP A 44 -9.09 5.15 -75.14
CA TRP A 44 -8.21 6.13 -75.82
C TRP A 44 -8.46 7.64 -75.54
N ASN A 45 -7.53 8.58 -75.70
CA ASN A 45 -6.21 8.54 -76.33
C ASN A 45 -5.34 9.71 -75.78
N GLU A 46 -4.07 9.50 -75.45
CA GLU A 46 -3.00 10.48 -75.68
C GLU A 46 -1.62 9.86 -75.45
N ALA A 47 -0.80 9.84 -76.49
CA ALA A 47 0.58 9.34 -76.45
C ALA A 47 1.47 10.24 -77.30
N ALA A 48 2.28 11.07 -76.65
CA ALA A 48 3.49 11.68 -77.23
C ALA A 48 4.32 12.39 -76.14
N GLY A 49 5.53 11.88 -75.85
CA GLY A 49 6.56 12.64 -75.11
C GLY A 49 7.39 11.81 -74.14
N GLY A 50 8.72 11.97 -74.21
CA GLY A 50 9.60 11.68 -73.06
C GLY A 50 10.20 10.28 -72.95
N ALA A 51 10.73 9.69 -74.03
CA ALA A 51 11.60 8.52 -73.94
C ALA A 51 13.01 8.89 -73.39
N GLU A 52 13.09 9.44 -72.17
CA GLU A 52 14.35 9.88 -71.56
C GLU A 52 14.43 9.76 -70.02
N SER A 53 13.37 9.32 -69.32
CA SER A 53 13.39 9.16 -67.84
C SER A 53 13.88 7.79 -67.33
N GLY A 54 13.87 6.75 -68.17
CA GLY A 54 14.07 5.35 -67.74
C GLY A 54 15.50 4.93 -67.39
N ARG A 55 16.49 5.83 -67.44
CA ARG A 55 17.88 5.53 -67.02
C ARG A 55 18.17 6.03 -65.60
N ASP A 56 17.65 7.19 -65.22
CA ASP A 56 17.82 7.77 -63.89
C ASP A 56 17.07 6.98 -62.80
N GLU A 57 15.93 6.37 -63.11
CA GLU A 57 15.21 5.51 -62.16
C GLU A 57 15.96 4.19 -61.92
N ALA A 58 16.54 3.59 -62.97
CA ALA A 58 17.33 2.38 -62.87
C ALA A 58 18.64 2.59 -62.07
N GLU A 59 19.33 3.73 -62.24
CA GLU A 59 20.51 4.04 -61.43
C GLU A 59 20.18 4.42 -59.98
N ARG A 60 19.02 5.04 -59.72
CA ARG A 60 18.54 5.31 -58.36
C ARG A 60 18.14 4.05 -57.61
N GLU A 61 17.57 3.06 -58.30
CA GLU A 61 17.21 1.78 -57.69
C GLU A 61 18.43 0.87 -57.49
N ALA A 62 19.43 0.94 -58.39
CA ALA A 62 20.72 0.28 -58.23
C ALA A 62 21.61 0.87 -57.12
N ASN A 63 21.38 2.14 -56.74
CA ASN A 63 22.14 2.85 -55.71
C ASN A 63 21.33 3.11 -54.41
N ARG A 64 20.18 2.44 -54.25
CA ARG A 64 19.55 2.31 -52.92
C ARG A 64 20.53 1.48 -52.06
N PRO A 65 20.93 1.92 -50.86
CA PRO A 65 21.78 1.11 -49.99
C PRO A 65 21.08 -0.24 -49.77
N GLN A 66 21.74 -1.32 -50.21
CA GLN A 66 21.28 -2.66 -49.90
C GLN A 66 21.29 -2.77 -48.38
N ALA A 67 20.14 -3.06 -47.78
CA ALA A 67 20.06 -3.29 -46.35
C ALA A 67 21.08 -4.38 -46.00
N GLU A 68 22.05 -4.04 -45.14
CA GLU A 68 23.02 -5.04 -44.69
C GLU A 68 22.26 -6.24 -44.12
N PRO A 69 22.70 -7.48 -44.40
CA PRO A 69 21.98 -8.67 -43.94
C PRO A 69 21.85 -8.60 -42.42
N GLU A 70 20.60 -8.54 -41.94
CA GLU A 70 20.31 -8.33 -40.52
C GLU A 70 21.02 -9.39 -39.68
N SER A 71 21.72 -8.94 -38.64
CA SER A 71 22.51 -9.86 -37.83
C SER A 71 21.60 -10.88 -37.15
N ALA A 72 22.10 -12.10 -36.94
CA ALA A 72 21.36 -13.13 -36.22
C ALA A 72 20.96 -12.69 -34.81
N GLU A 73 21.76 -11.82 -34.16
CA GLU A 73 21.41 -11.20 -32.88
C GLU A 73 20.22 -10.22 -33.03
N THR A 74 20.18 -9.40 -34.09
CA THR A 74 19.05 -8.50 -34.39
C THR A 74 17.74 -9.26 -34.57
N LEU A 75 17.78 -10.41 -35.25
CA LEU A 75 16.61 -11.28 -35.42
C LEU A 75 16.16 -11.89 -34.09
N ALA A 76 17.09 -12.41 -33.28
CA ALA A 76 16.77 -12.97 -31.97
C ALA A 76 16.21 -11.93 -30.97
N TRP A 77 16.62 -10.66 -31.06
CA TRP A 77 15.97 -9.58 -30.30
C TRP A 77 14.51 -9.39 -30.73
N ARG A 78 14.21 -9.40 -32.04
CA ARG A 78 12.84 -9.25 -32.55
C ARG A 78 11.92 -10.40 -32.17
N GLU A 79 12.43 -11.61 -32.05
CA GLU A 79 11.67 -12.77 -31.53
C GLU A 79 11.19 -12.56 -30.08
N LEU A 80 11.90 -11.72 -29.30
CA LEU A 80 11.47 -11.28 -27.96
C LEU A 80 10.58 -10.02 -27.97
N GLY A 81 10.27 -9.47 -29.14
CA GLY A 81 9.60 -8.18 -29.30
C GLY A 81 10.50 -6.97 -29.00
N ALA A 82 11.82 -7.15 -29.05
CA ALA A 82 12.81 -6.12 -28.78
C ALA A 82 13.55 -5.68 -30.06
N GLU A 83 14.06 -4.45 -30.05
CA GLU A 83 14.82 -3.86 -31.15
C GLU A 83 16.02 -3.07 -30.62
N LEU A 84 16.95 -2.69 -31.52
CA LEU A 84 18.03 -1.76 -31.17
C LEU A 84 17.50 -0.33 -31.29
N GLN A 85 17.43 0.36 -30.16
CA GLN A 85 17.09 1.77 -30.07
C GLN A 85 18.38 2.59 -30.19
N PRO A 86 18.54 3.40 -31.25
CA PRO A 86 19.67 4.31 -31.35
C PRO A 86 19.58 5.41 -30.29
N GLY A 87 20.74 5.81 -29.77
CA GLY A 87 20.92 6.88 -28.80
C GLY A 87 22.24 7.64 -29.04
N GLU A 88 22.37 8.81 -28.42
CA GLU A 88 23.49 9.75 -28.65
C GLU A 88 24.88 9.13 -28.35
N TRP A 89 24.96 8.20 -27.40
CA TRP A 89 26.20 7.50 -27.01
C TRP A 89 26.28 6.05 -27.55
N GLY A 90 25.46 5.72 -28.54
CA GLY A 90 25.34 4.38 -29.13
C GLY A 90 23.99 3.71 -28.84
N ASP A 91 23.78 2.54 -29.44
CA ASP A 91 22.51 1.82 -29.34
C ASP A 91 22.36 1.05 -28.03
N PHE A 92 21.12 0.78 -27.63
CA PHE A 92 20.78 -0.16 -26.56
C PHE A 92 19.54 -0.97 -26.96
N VAL A 93 19.22 -2.04 -26.24
CA VAL A 93 18.03 -2.87 -26.54
C VAL A 93 16.79 -2.23 -25.91
N MET A 94 15.73 -2.10 -26.70
CA MET A 94 14.43 -1.61 -26.26
C MET A 94 13.34 -2.64 -26.59
N ARG A 95 12.52 -2.99 -25.61
CA ARG A 95 11.27 -3.72 -25.81
C ARG A 95 10.10 -2.83 -25.41
N ARG A 96 9.08 -2.71 -26.27
CA ARG A 96 7.86 -1.93 -25.99
C ARG A 96 6.63 -2.82 -26.07
N VAL A 97 5.80 -2.79 -25.04
CA VAL A 97 4.53 -3.53 -24.99
C VAL A 97 3.40 -2.57 -24.67
N HIS A 98 2.31 -2.71 -25.41
CA HIS A 98 1.16 -1.83 -25.34
C HIS A 98 -0.06 -2.63 -24.86
N PHE A 99 -0.72 -2.14 -23.82
CA PHE A 99 -1.87 -2.78 -23.20
C PHE A 99 -3.09 -1.87 -23.33
N GLY A 100 -4.21 -2.44 -23.82
CA GLY A 100 -5.50 -1.74 -23.87
C GLY A 100 -5.98 -1.31 -22.49
N LEU A 101 -6.88 -0.32 -22.43
CA LEU A 101 -7.46 0.15 -21.16
C LEU A 101 -8.32 -0.94 -20.47
N ASP A 102 -8.79 -1.91 -21.24
CA ASP A 102 -9.53 -3.11 -20.85
C ASP A 102 -8.63 -4.28 -20.43
N HIS A 103 -7.29 -4.16 -20.55
CA HIS A 103 -6.38 -5.21 -20.10
C HIS A 103 -6.45 -5.38 -18.57
N GLU A 104 -6.80 -6.58 -18.13
CA GLU A 104 -6.87 -6.95 -16.71
C GLU A 104 -5.53 -7.49 -16.22
N HIS A 105 -4.98 -6.86 -15.18
CA HIS A 105 -3.83 -7.40 -14.42
C HIS A 105 -4.30 -7.86 -13.04
N GLY A 106 -4.79 -9.10 -12.99
CA GLY A 106 -5.47 -9.65 -11.82
C GLY A 106 -6.88 -9.08 -11.68
N LEU A 107 -7.18 -8.45 -10.54
CA LEU A 107 -8.51 -7.91 -10.20
C LEU A 107 -8.81 -6.51 -10.76
N HIS A 108 -7.90 -5.90 -11.53
CA HIS A 108 -8.01 -4.50 -11.96
C HIS A 108 -7.72 -4.34 -13.46
N ALA A 109 -8.54 -3.55 -14.14
CA ALA A 109 -8.29 -3.14 -15.53
C ALA A 109 -7.39 -1.90 -15.56
N LEU A 110 -6.35 -1.87 -16.40
CA LEU A 110 -5.36 -0.78 -16.40
C LEU A 110 -5.98 0.61 -16.63
N GLY A 111 -7.09 0.69 -17.37
CA GLY A 111 -7.87 1.91 -17.59
C GLY A 111 -8.41 2.56 -16.31
N GLU A 112 -8.61 1.80 -15.23
CA GLU A 112 -9.08 2.34 -13.94
C GLU A 112 -8.13 3.39 -13.35
N LEU A 113 -6.85 3.39 -13.73
CA LEU A 113 -5.88 4.41 -13.34
C LEU A 113 -6.33 5.82 -13.73
N ARG A 114 -6.97 5.98 -14.90
CA ARG A 114 -7.37 7.31 -15.42
C ARG A 114 -8.38 8.01 -14.51
N GLU A 115 -9.27 7.23 -13.90
CA GLU A 115 -10.31 7.73 -12.98
C GLU A 115 -9.78 7.94 -11.55
N ARG A 116 -8.69 7.26 -11.17
CA ARG A 116 -8.29 7.07 -9.77
C ARG A 116 -6.94 7.68 -9.40
N ALA A 117 -6.08 7.98 -10.37
CA ALA A 117 -4.72 8.48 -10.15
C ALA A 117 -4.64 9.72 -9.24
N GLU A 118 -5.61 10.63 -9.30
CA GLU A 118 -5.65 11.82 -8.44
C GLU A 118 -5.61 11.48 -6.94
N ARG A 119 -6.21 10.36 -6.53
CA ARG A 119 -6.25 9.94 -5.12
C ARG A 119 -4.87 9.59 -4.57
N LEU A 120 -3.93 9.19 -5.43
CA LEU A 120 -2.54 8.91 -5.04
C LEU A 120 -1.80 10.16 -4.53
N GLN A 121 -2.31 11.37 -4.82
CA GLN A 121 -1.77 12.62 -4.25
C GLN A 121 -1.84 12.64 -2.71
N HIS A 122 -2.79 11.95 -2.08
CA HIS A 122 -2.83 11.79 -0.62
C HIS A 122 -1.55 11.13 -0.10
N LEU A 123 -1.01 10.14 -0.82
CA LEU A 123 0.23 9.46 -0.43
C LEU A 123 1.45 10.38 -0.56
N LEU A 124 1.50 11.21 -1.61
CA LEU A 124 2.54 12.24 -1.79
C LEU A 124 2.53 13.27 -0.66
N ALA A 125 1.34 13.70 -0.22
CA ALA A 125 1.20 14.66 0.88
C ALA A 125 1.81 14.12 2.20
N THR A 126 1.63 12.83 2.52
CA THR A 126 2.19 12.23 3.76
C THR A 126 3.72 12.24 3.83
N GLY A 127 4.42 12.33 2.69
CA GLY A 127 5.89 12.36 2.64
C GLY A 127 6.47 13.68 3.16
N LYS A 128 5.71 14.78 3.09
CA LYS A 128 6.15 16.11 3.54
C LYS A 128 5.90 16.26 5.04
N ARG A 129 6.88 15.88 5.86
CA ARG A 129 6.87 16.13 7.33
C ARG A 129 6.64 17.63 7.60
N PRO A 130 5.60 18.03 8.35
CA PRO A 130 5.47 19.40 8.83
C PRO A 130 6.46 19.63 9.97
N GLY A 131 7.71 20.00 9.67
CA GLY A 131 8.74 20.16 10.71
C GLY A 131 10.12 20.68 10.30
N THR A 132 10.53 20.55 9.04
CA THR A 132 11.79 21.16 8.57
C THR A 132 11.57 22.62 8.18
N LYS A 133 11.58 23.51 9.17
CA LYS A 133 11.92 24.92 8.92
C LYS A 133 13.29 24.94 8.27
N GLY A 134 13.35 25.25 6.97
CA GLY A 134 14.60 25.45 6.27
C GLY A 134 15.41 26.50 7.01
N ARG A 135 16.60 26.13 7.50
CA ARG A 135 17.62 27.14 7.85
C ARG A 135 17.85 27.95 6.58
N ARG A 136 17.48 29.23 6.60
CA ARG A 136 17.97 30.21 5.62
C ARG A 136 19.49 30.26 5.77
N GLY A 137 20.21 29.44 5.00
CA GLY A 137 21.63 29.62 4.77
C GLY A 137 21.81 30.98 4.13
N ALA A 138 22.69 31.81 4.71
CA ALA A 138 22.97 33.12 4.17
C ALA A 138 23.53 32.98 2.74
N GLN A 139 23.09 33.84 1.83
CA GLN A 139 23.74 34.01 0.54
C GLN A 139 25.19 34.49 0.78
N PRO A 140 26.21 33.81 0.25
CA PRO A 140 27.52 34.41 0.09
C PRO A 140 27.41 35.53 -0.94
N ALA A 141 28.06 36.67 -0.69
CA ALA A 141 28.08 37.77 -1.63
C ALA A 141 28.82 37.38 -2.92
N VAL A 142 28.23 37.71 -4.06
CA VAL A 142 28.88 37.57 -5.38
C VAL A 142 29.96 38.63 -5.52
N GLN A 143 31.20 38.21 -5.78
CA GLN A 143 32.22 39.06 -6.42
C GLN A 143 32.29 38.68 -7.91
N PRO A 144 32.47 39.64 -8.82
CA PRO A 144 32.64 39.35 -10.24
C PRO A 144 34.06 38.81 -10.51
N PRO A 145 34.23 37.78 -11.36
CA PRO A 145 35.54 37.41 -11.89
C PRO A 145 35.95 38.32 -13.06
N ASP A 146 37.26 38.49 -13.23
CA ASP A 146 37.89 39.26 -14.31
C ASP A 146 37.68 38.67 -15.71
N ASP A 147 37.85 39.53 -16.73
CA ASP A 147 37.84 39.19 -18.15
C ASP A 147 38.96 38.21 -18.56
N THR A 148 38.61 37.13 -19.27
CA THR A 148 39.41 36.63 -20.41
C THR A 148 38.56 35.69 -21.30
N PRO A 149 38.70 35.73 -22.65
CA PRO A 149 37.72 35.11 -23.54
C PRO A 149 38.13 33.74 -24.10
N GLY A 150 37.13 32.95 -24.51
CA GLY A 150 37.27 32.04 -25.66
C GLY A 150 37.27 30.54 -25.38
N SER A 151 36.08 29.96 -25.23
CA SER A 151 35.74 28.71 -25.93
C SER A 151 34.22 28.58 -26.08
N GLU A 152 33.74 28.50 -27.32
CA GLU A 152 32.33 28.22 -27.61
C GLU A 152 32.09 26.71 -27.47
N SER A 153 31.57 26.27 -26.33
CA SER A 153 30.88 24.97 -26.25
C SER A 153 29.40 25.18 -26.53
N ALA A 154 28.90 24.59 -27.63
CA ALA A 154 27.49 24.63 -27.98
C ALA A 154 26.64 24.09 -26.82
N GLY A 155 25.84 24.96 -26.22
CA GLY A 155 24.95 24.59 -25.13
C GLY A 155 23.81 23.71 -25.64
N VAL A 156 23.76 22.46 -25.19
CA VAL A 156 22.59 21.60 -25.37
C VAL A 156 21.44 22.24 -24.58
N VAL A 157 20.45 22.74 -25.30
CA VAL A 157 19.17 23.15 -24.71
C VAL A 157 18.45 21.88 -24.26
N PRO A 158 17.96 21.76 -23.01
CA PRO A 158 17.13 20.64 -22.63
C PRO A 158 15.87 20.63 -23.52
N ASN A 159 15.55 19.49 -24.13
CA ASN A 159 14.26 19.33 -24.79
C ASN A 159 13.15 19.51 -23.74
N GLU A 160 12.46 20.65 -23.80
CA GLU A 160 11.17 20.80 -23.13
C GLU A 160 10.19 19.81 -23.79
N PRO A 161 9.43 19.01 -23.02
CA PRO A 161 8.49 18.06 -23.61
C PRO A 161 7.44 18.83 -24.43
N GLU A 162 7.17 18.38 -25.66
CA GLU A 162 6.35 19.12 -26.63
C GLU A 162 4.96 19.51 -26.10
N GLN A 163 4.42 18.75 -25.13
CA GLN A 163 3.33 19.17 -24.27
C GLN A 163 3.57 18.67 -22.83
N PRO A 164 3.39 19.51 -21.78
CA PRO A 164 3.45 19.06 -20.40
C PRO A 164 2.27 18.12 -20.08
N PRO A 165 2.46 17.10 -19.22
CA PRO A 165 1.42 16.14 -18.90
C PRO A 165 0.19 16.84 -18.28
N SER A 166 -0.97 16.59 -18.87
CA SER A 166 -2.21 17.34 -18.64
C SER A 166 -3.05 16.79 -17.48
N THR A 167 -2.92 15.49 -17.21
CA THR A 167 -3.68 14.78 -16.17
C THR A 167 -2.80 14.19 -15.08
N ALA A 168 -3.39 13.87 -13.92
CA ALA A 168 -2.66 13.24 -12.82
C ALA A 168 -2.09 11.84 -13.18
N VAL A 169 -2.69 11.13 -14.15
CA VAL A 169 -2.24 9.79 -14.56
C VAL A 169 -1.08 9.85 -15.55
N GLU A 170 -1.07 10.81 -16.47
CA GLU A 170 0.04 11.03 -17.43
C GLU A 170 1.36 11.36 -16.73
N ARG A 171 1.29 11.96 -15.53
CA ARG A 171 2.46 12.32 -14.70
C ARG A 171 3.15 11.15 -14.00
N LEU A 172 2.54 9.95 -14.03
CA LEU A 172 3.03 8.78 -13.30
C LEU A 172 4.02 7.98 -14.16
N LEU A 173 5.19 7.68 -13.58
CA LEU A 173 6.17 6.77 -14.16
C LEU A 173 6.39 5.60 -13.19
N PHE A 174 5.83 4.44 -13.53
CA PHE A 174 6.12 3.19 -12.87
C PHE A 174 7.54 2.75 -13.24
N ILE A 175 8.34 2.29 -12.28
CA ILE A 175 9.73 1.88 -12.50
C ILE A 175 10.12 0.68 -11.63
N ASP A 176 10.81 -0.27 -12.25
CA ASP A 176 11.42 -1.46 -11.67
C ASP A 176 12.77 -1.75 -12.36
N THR A 177 13.77 -2.30 -11.65
CA THR A 177 15.11 -2.53 -12.22
C THR A 177 15.68 -3.91 -11.96
N GLU A 178 16.22 -4.53 -13.01
CA GLU A 178 17.02 -5.75 -12.90
C GLU A 178 18.49 -5.39 -12.85
N THR A 179 19.19 -5.87 -11.83
CA THR A 179 20.53 -5.38 -11.46
C THR A 179 21.54 -6.52 -11.36
N THR A 180 22.83 -6.25 -11.62
CA THR A 180 23.87 -7.30 -11.59
C THR A 180 24.15 -7.89 -10.20
N GLY A 181 23.57 -7.34 -9.13
CA GLY A 181 23.60 -7.92 -7.78
C GLY A 181 22.79 -7.12 -6.75
N LEU A 182 22.73 -7.61 -5.52
CA LEU A 182 21.86 -7.06 -4.45
C LEU A 182 22.47 -5.90 -3.63
N GLY A 183 23.59 -5.32 -4.08
CA GLY A 183 24.34 -4.30 -3.33
C GLY A 183 24.28 -2.90 -3.98
N GLN A 184 24.43 -1.83 -3.19
CA GLN A 184 24.51 -0.46 -3.71
C GLN A 184 25.94 -0.03 -4.12
N GLY A 185 26.88 -0.98 -4.21
CA GLY A 185 28.28 -0.68 -4.58
C GLY A 185 28.42 -0.31 -6.06
N ALA A 186 29.50 0.40 -6.42
CA ALA A 186 29.73 0.92 -7.78
C ALA A 186 29.80 -0.14 -8.90
N GLY A 187 29.99 -1.42 -8.55
CA GLY A 187 29.94 -2.55 -9.48
C GLY A 187 28.53 -3.08 -9.76
N ASN A 188 27.50 -2.61 -9.04
CA ASN A 188 26.12 -2.93 -9.38
C ASN A 188 25.63 -2.00 -10.50
N VAL A 189 25.04 -2.61 -11.52
CA VAL A 189 24.56 -1.94 -12.74
C VAL A 189 23.12 -2.42 -12.97
N PRO A 190 22.14 -1.52 -13.16
CA PRO A 190 20.84 -1.91 -13.68
C PRO A 190 21.05 -2.31 -15.14
N PHE A 191 21.02 -3.61 -15.43
CA PHE A 191 21.21 -4.09 -16.80
C PHE A 191 19.90 -4.06 -17.58
N MET A 192 18.76 -4.05 -16.88
CA MET A 192 17.46 -3.70 -17.42
C MET A 192 16.79 -2.65 -16.53
N ILE A 193 16.13 -1.67 -17.14
CA ILE A 193 15.21 -0.75 -16.48
C ILE A 193 13.86 -0.89 -17.17
N GLY A 194 12.88 -1.38 -16.42
CA GLY A 194 11.48 -1.39 -16.84
C GLY A 194 10.80 -0.11 -16.40
N ILE A 195 10.10 0.55 -17.32
CA ILE A 195 9.20 1.64 -17.01
C ILE A 195 7.80 1.34 -17.54
N GLY A 196 6.79 1.81 -16.82
CA GLY A 196 5.40 1.79 -17.25
C GLY A 196 4.78 3.17 -17.14
N TYR A 197 3.89 3.53 -18.04
CA TYR A 197 3.15 4.78 -17.98
C TYR A 197 1.86 4.75 -18.80
N MET A 198 0.94 5.67 -18.48
CA MET A 198 -0.31 5.83 -19.22
C MET A 198 -0.13 6.80 -20.39
N GLU A 199 -0.64 6.41 -21.56
CA GLU A 199 -0.84 7.24 -22.74
C GLU A 199 -2.35 7.54 -22.90
N ALA A 200 -2.76 8.24 -23.96
CA ALA A 200 -4.15 8.70 -24.11
C ALA A 200 -5.19 7.57 -24.20
N ASP A 201 -4.80 6.42 -24.76
CA ASP A 201 -5.66 5.29 -25.13
C ASP A 201 -5.15 3.91 -24.65
N ARG A 202 -4.02 3.86 -23.94
CA ARG A 202 -3.33 2.61 -23.55
C ARG A 202 -2.35 2.81 -22.41
N PHE A 203 -1.96 1.70 -21.78
CA PHE A 203 -0.79 1.65 -20.89
C PHE A 203 0.41 1.08 -21.66
N THR A 204 1.55 1.74 -21.58
CA THR A 204 2.79 1.34 -22.26
C THR A 204 3.81 0.87 -21.23
N VAL A 205 4.42 -0.30 -21.48
CA VAL A 205 5.62 -0.77 -20.77
C VAL A 205 6.79 -0.71 -21.73
N GLU A 206 7.86 0.00 -21.34
CA GLU A 206 9.13 0.05 -22.06
C GLU A 206 10.23 -0.56 -21.19
N GLN A 207 11.03 -1.44 -21.77
CA GLN A 207 12.11 -2.13 -21.07
C GLN A 207 13.41 -1.87 -21.83
N MET A 208 14.25 -1.04 -21.21
CA MET A 208 15.57 -0.70 -21.70
C MET A 208 16.56 -1.72 -21.16
N LEU A 209 17.35 -2.36 -22.03
CA LEU A 209 18.39 -3.32 -21.64
C LEU A 209 19.72 -2.97 -22.31
N ILE A 210 20.81 -3.10 -21.56
CA ILE A 210 22.17 -2.94 -22.08
C ILE A 210 22.79 -4.30 -22.41
N ARG A 211 23.39 -4.42 -23.60
CA ARG A 211 24.13 -5.61 -24.08
C ARG A 211 25.57 -5.64 -23.57
N HIS A 212 26.09 -4.48 -23.17
CA HIS A 212 27.37 -4.31 -22.48
C HIS A 212 27.41 -2.96 -21.74
N PRO A 213 28.27 -2.78 -20.72
CA PRO A 213 28.28 -1.56 -19.89
C PRO A 213 28.42 -0.22 -20.64
N GLY A 214 28.99 -0.22 -21.86
CA GLY A 214 29.11 1.00 -22.68
C GLY A 214 27.79 1.62 -23.15
N GLU A 215 26.69 0.87 -23.15
CA GLU A 215 25.37 1.36 -23.62
C GLU A 215 24.58 2.10 -22.53
N GLU A 216 25.08 2.07 -21.29
CA GLU A 216 24.39 2.63 -20.12
C GLU A 216 24.12 4.13 -20.25
N ALA A 217 25.03 4.89 -20.88
CA ALA A 217 24.83 6.32 -21.09
C ALA A 217 23.59 6.63 -21.94
N SER A 218 23.39 5.90 -23.05
CA SER A 218 22.20 6.05 -23.91
C SER A 218 20.91 5.64 -23.21
N MET A 219 20.92 4.52 -22.48
CA MET A 219 19.77 4.09 -21.68
C MET A 219 19.40 5.12 -20.61
N LEU A 220 20.38 5.65 -19.87
CA LEU A 220 20.13 6.65 -18.81
C LEU A 220 19.62 7.97 -19.37
N ALA A 221 20.11 8.40 -20.54
CA ALA A 221 19.62 9.60 -21.20
C ALA A 221 18.17 9.44 -21.67
N TYR A 222 17.80 8.27 -22.23
CA TYR A 222 16.41 7.96 -22.56
C TYR A 222 15.52 7.95 -21.31
N LEU A 223 15.98 7.35 -20.22
CA LEU A 223 15.27 7.39 -18.94
C LEU A 223 15.11 8.83 -18.40
N GLN A 224 16.11 9.70 -18.62
CA GLN A 224 16.05 11.10 -18.20
C GLN A 224 14.88 11.85 -18.86
N THR A 225 14.63 11.64 -20.17
CA THR A 225 13.50 12.29 -20.85
C THR A 225 12.17 11.77 -20.31
N LYS A 226 12.04 10.46 -20.10
CA LYS A 226 10.81 9.85 -19.54
C LYS A 226 10.50 10.33 -18.12
N ILE A 227 11.53 10.56 -17.28
CA ILE A 227 11.38 11.17 -15.95
C ILE A 227 10.96 12.64 -16.05
N ALA A 228 11.50 13.40 -17.01
CA ALA A 228 11.11 14.80 -17.23
C ALA A 228 9.67 14.94 -17.72
N GLU A 229 9.23 14.05 -18.62
CA GLU A 229 7.83 13.94 -19.07
C GLU A 229 6.88 13.53 -17.92
N ARG A 230 7.35 12.67 -16.99
CA ARG A 230 6.51 12.00 -15.98
C ARG A 230 7.15 12.06 -14.59
N PRO A 231 7.06 13.22 -13.90
CA PRO A 231 7.88 13.52 -12.73
C PRO A 231 7.42 12.86 -11.41
N VAL A 232 6.46 11.93 -11.44
CA VAL A 232 6.01 11.18 -10.26
C VAL A 232 6.40 9.70 -10.40
N LEU A 233 7.53 9.32 -9.81
CA LEU A 233 7.98 7.93 -9.80
C LEU A 233 7.07 7.05 -8.94
N ILE A 234 6.78 5.83 -9.39
CA ILE A 234 6.10 4.77 -8.64
C ILE A 234 6.96 3.51 -8.68
N SER A 235 7.20 2.88 -7.54
CA SER A 235 8.06 1.69 -7.41
C SER A 235 7.68 0.85 -6.19
N TYR A 236 8.25 -0.35 -6.06
CA TYR A 236 8.15 -1.16 -4.84
C TYR A 236 9.52 -1.33 -4.20
N ASN A 237 9.74 -0.77 -2.99
CA ASN A 237 11.05 -0.69 -2.33
C ASN A 237 12.09 0.23 -3.02
N GLY A 238 11.74 0.86 -4.16
CA GLY A 238 12.66 1.63 -4.99
C GLY A 238 13.29 2.85 -4.35
N LYS A 239 12.75 3.38 -3.24
CA LYS A 239 13.45 4.44 -2.48
C LYS A 239 14.73 3.95 -1.81
N SER A 240 14.79 2.65 -1.52
CA SER A 240 15.88 2.01 -0.77
C SER A 240 16.79 1.14 -1.66
N PHE A 241 16.39 0.88 -2.91
CA PHE A 241 17.08 -0.01 -3.85
C PHE A 241 17.31 0.67 -5.21
N ASP A 242 16.28 0.70 -6.05
CA ASP A 242 16.35 1.05 -7.47
C ASP A 242 16.81 2.49 -7.71
N TRP A 243 16.15 3.46 -7.09
CA TRP A 243 16.44 4.89 -7.30
C TRP A 243 17.85 5.29 -6.82
N PRO A 244 18.34 4.86 -5.65
CA PRO A 244 19.75 5.02 -5.28
C PRO A 244 20.75 4.46 -6.29
N ILE A 245 20.47 3.29 -6.89
CA ILE A 245 21.34 2.68 -7.90
C ILE A 245 21.33 3.54 -9.17
N VAL A 246 20.16 3.80 -9.75
CA VAL A 246 19.98 4.63 -10.96
C VAL A 246 20.64 6.01 -10.80
N ARG A 247 20.42 6.69 -9.66
CA ARG A 247 21.06 7.98 -9.32
C ARG A 247 22.59 7.90 -9.35
N ASN A 248 23.17 6.85 -8.79
CA ASN A 248 24.61 6.65 -8.81
C ASN A 248 25.13 6.41 -10.24
N ARG A 249 24.36 5.75 -11.11
CA ARG A 249 24.75 5.53 -12.51
C ARG A 249 24.72 6.81 -13.35
N PHE A 250 23.76 7.72 -13.13
CA PHE A 250 23.77 9.07 -13.71
C PHE A 250 25.08 9.81 -13.38
N ILE A 251 25.46 9.81 -12.09
CA ILE A 251 26.70 10.45 -11.61
C ILE A 251 27.95 9.82 -12.25
N LEU A 252 28.02 8.49 -12.33
CA LEU A 252 29.17 7.78 -12.91
C LEU A 252 29.33 8.04 -14.42
N ASN A 253 28.22 8.12 -15.16
CA ASN A 253 28.21 8.46 -16.59
C ASN A 253 28.33 9.97 -16.85
N ARG A 254 28.42 10.81 -15.81
CA ARG A 254 28.47 12.28 -15.87
C ARG A 254 27.28 12.93 -16.56
N ILE A 255 26.16 12.21 -16.67
CA ILE A 255 24.90 12.74 -17.16
C ILE A 255 24.30 13.59 -16.02
N PRO A 256 23.83 14.83 -16.28
CA PRO A 256 23.15 15.62 -15.26
C PRO A 256 22.03 14.80 -14.60
N LEU A 257 21.95 14.85 -13.27
CA LEU A 257 20.78 14.26 -12.61
C LEU A 257 19.52 14.98 -13.14
N PRO A 258 18.44 14.24 -13.47
CA PRO A 258 17.15 14.89 -13.69
C PRO A 258 16.80 15.72 -12.45
N ALA A 259 16.01 16.78 -12.63
CA ALA A 259 15.43 17.48 -11.49
C ALA A 259 14.76 16.44 -10.58
N GLU A 260 15.00 16.50 -9.26
CA GLU A 260 14.47 15.51 -8.32
C GLU A 260 12.97 15.32 -8.57
N PRO A 261 12.49 14.07 -8.77
CA PRO A 261 11.09 13.81 -9.09
C PRO A 261 10.15 14.56 -8.15
N GLU A 262 9.16 15.25 -8.71
CA GLU A 262 8.15 16.01 -7.94
C GLU A 262 7.47 15.12 -6.88
N GLY A 263 7.38 13.82 -7.16
CA GLY A 263 6.99 12.81 -6.20
C GLY A 263 7.71 11.48 -6.45
N HIS A 264 7.84 10.70 -5.38
CA HIS A 264 8.19 9.28 -5.47
C HIS A 264 7.28 8.51 -4.52
N LEU A 265 6.43 7.65 -5.08
CA LEU A 265 5.59 6.71 -4.36
C LEU A 265 6.31 5.36 -4.31
N ASP A 266 6.59 4.90 -3.10
CA ASP A 266 7.14 3.58 -2.86
C ASP A 266 6.07 2.76 -2.15
N PHE A 267 5.52 1.79 -2.86
CA PHE A 267 4.36 1.02 -2.41
C PHE A 267 4.68 -0.03 -1.35
N LEU A 268 5.95 -0.31 -1.04
CA LEU A 268 6.30 -1.13 0.11
C LEU A 268 5.83 -0.51 1.44
N TYR A 269 5.78 0.82 1.55
CA TYR A 269 5.35 1.51 2.77
C TYR A 269 3.82 1.43 3.04
N PRO A 270 2.90 1.70 2.09
CA PRO A 270 1.48 1.42 2.28
C PRO A 270 1.22 -0.07 2.45
N SER A 271 1.85 -0.96 1.67
CA SER A 271 1.74 -2.42 1.85
C SER A 271 2.13 -2.87 3.26
N ARG A 272 3.20 -2.34 3.83
CA ARG A 272 3.59 -2.59 5.24
C ARG A 272 2.61 -2.00 6.25
N SER A 273 1.94 -0.90 5.92
CA SER A 273 0.93 -0.29 6.79
C SER A 273 -0.32 -1.17 6.89
N LEU A 274 -0.81 -1.62 5.73
CA LEU A 274 -2.03 -2.41 5.59
C LEU A 274 -1.83 -3.87 5.99
N TRP A 275 -0.76 -4.53 5.51
CA TRP A 275 -0.73 -6.00 5.41
C TRP A 275 0.29 -6.72 6.27
N LYS A 276 1.17 -6.01 6.99
CA LYS A 276 2.29 -6.64 7.74
C LYS A 276 1.87 -7.63 8.86
N ARG A 277 0.60 -7.64 9.30
CA ARG A 277 0.08 -8.62 10.28
C ARG A 277 -0.93 -9.63 9.70
N THR A 278 -1.32 -9.47 8.44
CA THR A 278 -2.30 -10.34 7.77
C THR A 278 -1.68 -11.17 6.65
N LEU A 279 -0.56 -10.74 6.07
CA LEU A 279 0.22 -11.53 5.11
C LEU A 279 1.51 -12.10 5.73
N PRO A 280 1.94 -13.32 5.33
CA PRO A 280 3.19 -13.92 5.79
C PRO A 280 4.44 -13.16 5.29
N SER A 281 4.31 -12.45 4.16
CA SER A 281 5.33 -11.53 3.66
C SER A 281 4.70 -10.38 2.89
N VAL A 282 5.38 -9.23 2.91
CA VAL A 282 5.03 -8.04 2.12
C VAL A 282 6.07 -7.81 1.01
N ARG A 283 6.43 -8.88 0.30
CA ARG A 283 7.15 -8.84 -0.98
C ARG A 283 6.15 -8.73 -2.12
N LEU A 284 6.55 -8.19 -3.26
CA LEU A 284 5.65 -7.88 -4.38
C LEU A 284 4.80 -9.10 -4.79
N GLY A 285 5.44 -10.22 -5.14
CA GLY A 285 4.75 -11.47 -5.49
C GLY A 285 3.84 -12.10 -4.42
N GLN A 286 3.89 -11.66 -3.16
CA GLN A 286 2.91 -12.07 -2.14
C GLN A 286 1.72 -11.09 -2.07
N VAL A 287 1.97 -9.80 -2.30
CA VAL A 287 0.91 -8.80 -2.45
C VAL A 287 0.07 -9.07 -3.69
N GLU A 288 0.71 -9.42 -4.80
CA GLU A 288 0.08 -9.84 -6.06
C GLU A 288 -1.00 -10.90 -5.85
N THR A 289 -0.60 -12.08 -5.39
CA THR A 289 -1.52 -13.21 -5.23
C THR A 289 -2.57 -12.95 -4.16
N SER A 290 -2.20 -12.33 -3.03
CA SER A 290 -3.13 -12.17 -1.90
C SER A 290 -4.06 -10.94 -1.98
N ARG A 291 -3.74 -9.91 -2.77
CA ARG A 291 -4.49 -8.64 -2.79
C ARG A 291 -4.84 -8.13 -4.19
N LEU A 292 -4.11 -8.56 -5.22
CA LEU A 292 -4.42 -8.23 -6.62
C LEU A 292 -4.95 -9.42 -7.42
N GLY A 293 -4.96 -10.64 -6.87
CA GLY A 293 -5.41 -11.84 -7.59
C GLY A 293 -4.48 -12.25 -8.74
N VAL A 294 -3.24 -11.78 -8.76
CA VAL A 294 -2.26 -12.10 -9.81
C VAL A 294 -1.56 -13.41 -9.48
N PHE A 295 -1.65 -14.38 -10.40
CA PHE A 295 -1.01 -15.69 -10.30
C PHE A 295 -0.02 -15.87 -11.46
N ARG A 296 1.27 -15.83 -11.16
CA ARG A 296 2.34 -15.97 -12.15
C ARG A 296 2.59 -17.45 -12.48
N SER A 297 2.52 -17.82 -13.76
CA SER A 297 2.91 -19.16 -14.25
C SER A 297 4.29 -19.13 -14.93
N ASP A 298 5.14 -20.09 -14.58
CA ASP A 298 6.49 -20.28 -15.15
C ASP A 298 7.45 -19.09 -14.98
N ASP A 299 7.23 -18.23 -13.98
CA ASP A 299 8.06 -17.05 -13.74
C ASP A 299 9.51 -17.40 -13.40
N VAL A 300 10.44 -16.56 -13.85
CA VAL A 300 11.85 -16.65 -13.43
C VAL A 300 11.95 -16.06 -12.02
N PRO A 301 12.53 -16.76 -11.03
CA PRO A 301 12.79 -16.13 -9.74
C PRO A 301 13.77 -14.98 -9.94
N GLY A 302 13.44 -13.74 -9.53
CA GLY A 302 14.29 -12.56 -9.78
C GLY A 302 15.76 -12.69 -9.33
N SER A 303 16.07 -13.57 -8.36
CA SER A 303 17.46 -13.94 -8.02
C SER A 303 18.27 -14.59 -9.15
N MET A 304 17.61 -15.08 -10.21
CA MET A 304 18.20 -15.66 -11.42
C MET A 304 18.44 -14.62 -12.52
N ALA A 305 17.79 -13.46 -12.49
CA ALA A 305 17.96 -12.43 -13.52
C ALA A 305 19.42 -12.01 -13.74
N PRO A 306 20.26 -11.80 -12.70
CA PRO A 306 21.69 -11.53 -12.89
C PRO A 306 22.43 -12.70 -13.57
N VAL A 307 22.07 -13.94 -13.21
CA VAL A 307 22.70 -15.17 -13.75
C VAL A 307 22.39 -15.32 -15.24
N LEU A 308 21.14 -15.07 -15.64
CA LEU A 308 20.71 -15.09 -17.04
C LEU A 308 21.36 -13.95 -17.84
N TYR A 309 21.53 -12.76 -17.26
CA TYR A 309 22.28 -11.68 -17.88
C TYR A 309 23.76 -12.02 -18.11
N PHE A 310 24.47 -12.58 -17.11
CA PHE A 310 25.84 -13.04 -17.31
C PHE A 310 25.94 -14.20 -18.32
N LYS A 311 24.91 -15.06 -18.41
CA LYS A 311 24.80 -16.09 -19.45
C LYS A 311 24.66 -15.45 -20.85
N TYR A 312 23.78 -14.46 -21.03
CA TYR A 312 23.67 -13.70 -22.27
C TYR A 312 25.01 -13.04 -22.66
N LEU A 313 25.73 -12.42 -21.73
CA LEU A 313 27.01 -11.77 -22.01
C LEU A 313 28.08 -12.76 -22.52
N ALA A 314 28.01 -14.03 -22.10
CA ALA A 314 28.92 -15.09 -22.51
C ALA A 314 28.51 -15.80 -23.82
N GLU A 315 27.22 -16.11 -23.98
CA GLU A 315 26.70 -16.90 -25.10
C GLU A 315 26.20 -16.05 -26.29
N ARG A 316 25.90 -14.76 -26.04
CA ARG A 316 25.29 -13.82 -27.00
C ARG A 316 23.99 -14.30 -27.64
N ASN A 317 23.25 -15.18 -26.94
CA ASN A 317 21.89 -15.57 -27.28
C ASN A 317 20.87 -14.76 -26.44
N PRO A 318 20.09 -13.84 -27.05
CA PRO A 318 19.03 -13.09 -26.36
C PRO A 318 17.97 -13.96 -25.68
N GLU A 319 17.65 -15.14 -26.23
CA GLU A 319 16.54 -16.02 -25.79
C GLU A 319 16.59 -16.34 -24.28
N VAL A 320 17.80 -16.42 -23.70
CA VAL A 320 18.01 -16.71 -22.28
C VAL A 320 17.44 -15.61 -21.35
N LEU A 321 17.13 -14.44 -21.89
CA LEU A 321 16.56 -13.29 -21.17
C LEU A 321 15.03 -13.17 -21.33
N SER A 322 14.40 -14.00 -22.15
CA SER A 322 12.93 -14.02 -22.35
C SER A 322 12.14 -13.99 -21.04
N GLY A 323 12.54 -14.82 -20.07
CA GLY A 323 11.94 -14.87 -18.75
C GLY A 323 12.21 -13.63 -17.87
N VAL A 324 13.33 -12.93 -18.09
CA VAL A 324 13.66 -11.68 -17.37
C VAL A 324 12.80 -10.52 -17.88
N PHE A 325 12.62 -10.39 -19.20
CA PHE A 325 11.69 -9.41 -19.76
C PHE A 325 10.26 -9.64 -19.26
N ARG A 326 9.78 -10.88 -19.23
CA ARG A 326 8.44 -11.19 -18.69
C ARG A 326 8.32 -10.91 -17.18
N HIS A 327 9.36 -11.20 -16.39
CA HIS A 327 9.39 -10.89 -14.95
C HIS A 327 9.20 -9.39 -14.71
N ASN A 328 10.08 -8.58 -15.30
CA ASN A 328 10.06 -7.12 -15.14
C ASN A 328 8.81 -6.47 -15.78
N GLU A 329 8.25 -7.03 -16.85
CA GLU A 329 6.94 -6.60 -17.40
C GLU A 329 5.82 -6.80 -16.36
N TRP A 330 5.77 -7.97 -15.72
CA TRP A 330 4.80 -8.27 -14.66
C TRP A 330 5.02 -7.44 -13.40
N ASP A 331 6.25 -7.18 -12.97
CA ASP A 331 6.53 -6.28 -11.84
C ASP A 331 6.01 -4.86 -12.13
N VAL A 332 6.25 -4.31 -13.32
CA VAL A 332 5.72 -3.00 -13.76
C VAL A 332 4.19 -2.97 -13.82
N LEU A 333 3.56 -3.99 -14.42
CA LEU A 333 2.09 -4.12 -14.46
C LEU A 333 1.49 -4.25 -13.05
N THR A 334 2.17 -4.95 -12.14
CA THR A 334 1.77 -5.04 -10.74
C THR A 334 1.82 -3.69 -10.04
N LEU A 335 2.82 -2.84 -10.33
CA LEU A 335 2.83 -1.48 -9.77
C LEU A 335 1.59 -0.68 -10.24
N ALA A 336 1.16 -0.86 -11.49
CA ALA A 336 -0.07 -0.24 -12.01
C ALA A 336 -1.33 -0.79 -11.31
N GLY A 337 -1.48 -2.12 -11.21
CA GLY A 337 -2.58 -2.76 -10.47
C GLY A 337 -2.63 -2.38 -8.99
N LEU A 338 -1.47 -2.27 -8.34
CA LEU A 338 -1.35 -1.83 -6.95
C LEU A 338 -1.67 -0.34 -6.77
N ALA A 339 -1.35 0.51 -7.75
CA ALA A 339 -1.79 1.90 -7.77
C ALA A 339 -3.32 2.02 -7.84
N ILE A 340 -3.98 1.22 -8.69
CA ILE A 340 -5.45 1.16 -8.76
C ILE A 340 -6.01 0.72 -7.40
N HIS A 341 -5.53 -0.40 -6.86
CA HIS A 341 -5.99 -0.95 -5.58
C HIS A 341 -5.86 0.06 -4.43
N LEU A 342 -4.70 0.70 -4.27
CA LEU A 342 -4.48 1.72 -3.25
C LEU A 342 -5.35 2.96 -3.46
N ALA A 343 -5.62 3.36 -4.71
CA ALA A 343 -6.50 4.48 -5.02
C ALA A 343 -7.99 4.18 -4.81
N ARG A 344 -8.43 2.91 -4.96
CA ARG A 344 -9.78 2.46 -4.56
C ARG A 344 -9.96 2.53 -3.04
N LEU A 345 -8.97 2.06 -2.27
CA LEU A 345 -8.94 2.19 -0.81
C LEU A 345 -8.94 3.65 -0.35
N LEU A 346 -8.18 4.55 -0.99
CA LEU A 346 -8.20 5.98 -0.69
C LEU A 346 -9.51 6.68 -1.09
N GLY A 347 -10.26 6.10 -2.03
CA GLY A 347 -11.53 6.66 -2.53
C GLY A 347 -12.78 6.21 -1.78
N TYR A 348 -12.67 5.26 -0.85
CA TYR A 348 -13.82 4.64 -0.18
C TYR A 348 -14.79 3.97 -1.17
N GLU A 349 -14.22 3.38 -2.22
CA GLU A 349 -14.93 2.55 -3.20
C GLU A 349 -15.03 1.10 -2.78
N SER A 350 -14.24 0.66 -1.79
CA SER A 350 -14.52 -0.57 -1.06
C SER A 350 -15.84 -0.39 -0.30
N ASP A 351 -16.85 -1.19 -0.65
CA ASP A 351 -18.11 -1.21 0.10
C ASP A 351 -17.93 -1.96 1.44
N GLY A 352 -18.95 -1.96 2.31
CA GLY A 352 -18.86 -2.57 3.64
C GLY A 352 -18.40 -4.03 3.59
N ASP A 353 -18.90 -4.78 2.60
CA ASP A 353 -18.58 -6.19 2.36
C ASP A 353 -17.10 -6.39 1.99
N ASP A 354 -16.50 -5.50 1.18
CA ASP A 354 -15.08 -5.55 0.80
C ASP A 354 -14.18 -5.37 2.04
N VAL A 355 -14.55 -4.42 2.92
CA VAL A 355 -13.76 -4.11 4.11
C VAL A 355 -13.87 -5.22 5.17
N GLN A 356 -15.04 -5.87 5.28
CA GLN A 356 -15.23 -7.06 6.11
C GLN A 356 -14.43 -8.26 5.56
N ALA A 357 -14.35 -8.43 4.23
CA ALA A 357 -13.58 -9.50 3.60
C ALA A 357 -12.06 -9.42 3.88
N PHE A 358 -11.51 -8.26 4.26
CA PHE A 358 -10.11 -8.14 4.68
C PHE A 358 -9.80 -8.81 6.03
N GLY A 359 -10.81 -9.04 6.87
CA GLY A 359 -10.65 -9.46 8.25
C GLY A 359 -10.30 -8.31 9.21
N ARG A 360 -10.69 -8.45 10.48
CA ARG A 360 -10.69 -7.38 11.50
C ARG A 360 -9.33 -6.71 11.75
N GLU A 361 -8.23 -7.47 11.75
CA GLU A 361 -6.87 -6.91 11.90
C GLU A 361 -6.49 -6.00 10.71
N GLU A 362 -6.90 -6.35 9.48
CA GLU A 362 -6.63 -5.52 8.30
C GLU A 362 -7.56 -4.31 8.23
N TRP A 363 -8.82 -4.48 8.61
CA TRP A 363 -9.78 -3.38 8.77
C TRP A 363 -9.23 -2.31 9.74
N PHE A 364 -8.73 -2.72 10.91
CA PHE A 364 -8.06 -1.81 11.86
C PHE A 364 -6.89 -1.08 11.20
N ARG A 365 -6.05 -1.82 10.45
CA ARG A 365 -4.87 -1.28 9.77
C ARG A 365 -5.20 -0.32 8.65
N TYR A 366 -6.27 -0.56 7.92
CA TYR A 366 -6.84 0.36 6.94
C TYR A 366 -7.26 1.66 7.64
N GLY A 367 -8.02 1.61 8.74
CA GLY A 367 -8.33 2.79 9.55
C GLY A 367 -7.09 3.58 10.02
N LYS A 368 -6.04 2.88 10.52
CA LYS A 368 -4.75 3.51 10.90
C LYS A 368 -4.00 4.11 9.70
N TRP A 369 -4.12 3.52 8.52
CA TRP A 369 -3.50 4.02 7.29
C TRP A 369 -4.21 5.27 6.77
N LEU A 370 -5.55 5.32 6.84
CA LEU A 370 -6.34 6.52 6.52
C LEU A 370 -6.01 7.69 7.47
N GLU A 371 -5.89 7.42 8.78
CA GLU A 371 -5.42 8.42 9.76
C GLU A 371 -4.04 8.98 9.38
N LYS A 372 -3.12 8.11 8.93
CA LYS A 372 -1.79 8.50 8.44
C LYS A 372 -1.84 9.29 7.12
N CYS A 373 -2.82 9.01 6.25
CA CYS A 373 -3.07 9.75 5.02
C CYS A 373 -3.77 11.10 5.23
N GLY A 374 -4.09 11.46 6.47
CA GLY A 374 -4.76 12.71 6.83
C GLY A 374 -6.26 12.71 6.59
N ILE A 375 -6.86 11.57 6.25
CA ILE A 375 -8.29 11.45 5.90
C ILE A 375 -9.06 11.01 7.15
N TYR A 376 -9.11 11.91 8.14
CA TYR A 376 -9.53 11.60 9.51
C TYR A 376 -10.99 11.18 9.66
N ASP A 377 -11.91 11.80 8.91
CA ASP A 377 -13.35 11.51 9.02
C ASP A 377 -13.65 10.06 8.60
N ALA A 378 -13.10 9.64 7.46
CA ALA A 378 -13.22 8.28 6.99
C ALA A 378 -12.46 7.29 7.88
N ALA A 379 -11.29 7.66 8.41
CA ALA A 379 -10.59 6.85 9.41
C ALA A 379 -11.47 6.60 10.65
N MET A 380 -12.17 7.61 11.15
CA MET A 380 -13.10 7.49 12.28
C MET A 380 -14.28 6.56 11.92
N VAL A 381 -14.94 6.78 10.77
CA VAL A 381 -16.08 5.95 10.31
C VAL A 381 -15.66 4.49 10.11
N THR A 382 -14.47 4.23 9.56
CA THR A 382 -13.90 2.89 9.43
C THR A 382 -13.66 2.24 10.79
N MET A 383 -13.16 2.98 11.79
CA MET A 383 -12.94 2.46 13.14
C MET A 383 -14.25 2.21 13.90
N GLU A 384 -15.23 3.11 13.78
CA GLU A 384 -16.58 2.96 14.37
C GLU A 384 -17.26 1.68 13.90
N ALA A 385 -17.23 1.41 12.60
CA ALA A 385 -17.84 0.22 12.03
C ALA A 385 -17.14 -1.08 12.48
N LEU A 386 -15.81 -1.08 12.62
CA LEU A 386 -15.07 -2.20 13.22
C LEU A 386 -15.43 -2.40 14.70
N ALA A 387 -15.59 -1.32 15.47
CA ALA A 387 -15.97 -1.41 16.88
C ALA A 387 -17.38 -2.00 17.05
N HIS A 388 -18.29 -1.61 16.15
CA HIS A 388 -19.65 -2.14 16.08
C HIS A 388 -19.63 -3.64 15.74
N ASP A 389 -18.88 -4.07 14.73
CA ASP A 389 -18.69 -5.49 14.38
C ASP A 389 -18.16 -6.32 15.56
N LEU A 390 -17.09 -5.85 16.21
CA LEU A 390 -16.49 -6.50 17.38
C LEU A 390 -17.43 -6.61 18.59
N THR A 391 -18.46 -5.76 18.70
CA THR A 391 -19.33 -5.69 19.87
C THR A 391 -20.75 -6.20 19.63
N GLU A 392 -21.30 -6.14 18.41
CA GLU A 392 -22.58 -6.80 18.06
C GLU A 392 -22.46 -8.33 18.08
N HIS A 393 -21.29 -8.88 17.71
CA HIS A 393 -21.06 -10.33 17.68
C HIS A 393 -20.72 -10.93 19.06
N ASP A 394 -20.56 -10.12 20.12
CA ASP A 394 -20.35 -10.59 21.50
C ASP A 394 -21.65 -11.04 22.19
N THR A 395 -22.41 -11.91 21.51
CA THR A 395 -23.53 -12.65 22.10
C THR A 395 -23.06 -13.98 22.70
N GLU A 396 -23.75 -14.47 23.73
CA GLU A 396 -23.40 -15.63 24.58
C GLU A 396 -23.24 -16.98 23.85
N ALA A 397 -23.33 -17.02 22.52
CA ALA A 397 -23.24 -18.21 21.69
C ALA A 397 -21.84 -18.44 21.06
N GLU A 398 -20.91 -17.49 21.13
CA GLU A 398 -19.52 -17.78 20.73
C GLU A 398 -18.83 -18.70 21.76
N PRO A 399 -18.02 -19.68 21.32
CA PRO A 399 -17.32 -20.56 22.25
C PRO A 399 -16.32 -19.75 23.09
N GLU A 400 -16.24 -20.05 24.40
CA GLU A 400 -15.32 -19.43 25.38
C GLU A 400 -13.82 -19.46 25.00
N ARG A 401 -13.46 -20.10 23.88
CA ARG A 401 -12.09 -20.32 23.40
C ARG A 401 -11.78 -19.64 22.05
N ALA A 402 -12.67 -18.82 21.52
CA ALA A 402 -12.33 -17.98 20.37
C ALA A 402 -11.21 -17.00 20.75
N GLU A 403 -10.09 -17.00 20.00
CA GLU A 403 -8.99 -16.06 20.26
C GLU A 403 -9.46 -14.62 20.02
N LEU A 404 -9.24 -13.74 21.00
CA LEU A 404 -9.67 -12.35 20.88
C LEU A 404 -8.81 -11.60 19.85
N ASP A 405 -9.48 -10.91 18.92
CA ASP A 405 -8.85 -10.11 17.88
C ASP A 405 -7.77 -9.15 18.42
N SER A 406 -6.57 -9.23 17.84
CA SER A 406 -5.39 -8.49 18.33
C SER A 406 -5.51 -6.97 18.25
N CYS A 407 -6.51 -6.48 17.51
CA CYS A 407 -6.82 -5.07 17.32
C CYS A 407 -7.71 -4.46 18.42
N VAL A 408 -8.38 -5.24 19.28
CA VAL A 408 -9.37 -4.73 20.27
C VAL A 408 -8.79 -3.65 21.19
N LEU A 409 -7.63 -3.90 21.81
CA LEU A 409 -7.00 -2.91 22.69
C LEU A 409 -6.43 -1.69 21.92
N PRO A 410 -5.66 -1.87 20.82
CA PRO A 410 -5.28 -0.75 19.95
C PRO A 410 -6.45 0.13 19.46
N LEU A 411 -7.62 -0.47 19.23
CA LEU A 411 -8.85 0.22 18.82
C LEU A 411 -9.48 1.00 19.99
N ALA A 412 -9.55 0.41 21.19
CA ALA A 412 -10.00 1.13 22.39
C ALA A 412 -9.10 2.35 22.70
N GLN A 413 -7.78 2.20 22.57
CA GLN A 413 -6.82 3.31 22.67
C GLN A 413 -7.06 4.40 21.61
N TYR A 414 -7.39 4.01 20.38
CA TYR A 414 -7.73 4.96 19.31
C TYR A 414 -8.95 5.80 19.70
N PHE A 415 -10.05 5.19 20.15
CA PHE A 415 -11.23 5.93 20.56
C PHE A 415 -10.97 6.83 21.79
N LYS A 416 -10.23 6.34 22.79
CA LYS A 416 -9.79 7.15 23.94
C LYS A 416 -9.03 8.40 23.49
N LYS A 417 -8.11 8.29 22.52
CA LYS A 417 -7.34 9.42 21.96
C LYS A 417 -8.26 10.50 21.38
N TYR A 418 -9.37 10.11 20.75
CA TYR A 418 -10.34 11.03 20.15
C TYR A 418 -11.52 11.40 21.08
N GLY A 419 -11.46 11.03 22.36
CA GLY A 419 -12.51 11.35 23.34
C GLY A 419 -13.81 10.55 23.19
N ARG A 420 -13.79 9.49 22.38
CA ARG A 420 -14.92 8.60 22.09
C ARG A 420 -14.98 7.50 23.14
N TYR A 421 -15.44 7.88 24.33
CA TYR A 421 -15.37 7.00 25.49
C TYR A 421 -16.38 5.85 25.43
N GLU A 422 -17.55 6.02 24.81
CA GLU A 422 -18.58 4.97 24.71
C GLU A 422 -18.03 3.71 24.02
N GLU A 423 -17.39 3.89 22.87
CA GLU A 423 -16.76 2.83 22.08
C GLU A 423 -15.52 2.24 22.78
N ALA A 424 -14.70 3.08 23.41
CA ALA A 424 -13.54 2.62 24.17
C ALA A 424 -13.95 1.73 25.36
N LEU A 425 -15.00 2.14 26.10
CA LEU A 425 -15.56 1.38 27.21
C LEU A 425 -16.17 0.05 26.75
N ALA A 426 -16.88 0.03 25.62
CA ALA A 426 -17.43 -1.20 25.05
C ALA A 426 -16.32 -2.22 24.74
N LEU A 427 -15.23 -1.77 24.10
CA LEU A 427 -14.08 -2.62 23.74
C LEU A 427 -13.24 -3.06 24.96
N TRP A 428 -13.05 -2.21 25.97
CA TRP A 428 -12.39 -2.62 27.21
C TRP A 428 -13.22 -3.64 28.00
N ASN A 429 -14.54 -3.47 28.07
CA ASN A 429 -15.42 -4.46 28.71
C ASN A 429 -15.47 -5.79 27.92
N LEU A 430 -15.51 -5.75 26.59
CA LEU A 430 -15.34 -6.93 25.72
C LEU A 430 -14.04 -7.68 26.06
N TYR A 431 -12.92 -6.96 26.15
CA TYR A 431 -11.64 -7.56 26.53
C TYR A 431 -11.70 -8.21 27.92
N ILE A 432 -12.27 -7.53 28.92
CA ILE A 432 -12.37 -8.07 30.29
C ILE A 432 -13.26 -9.32 30.33
N ARG A 433 -14.39 -9.34 29.60
CA ARG A 433 -15.27 -10.52 29.51
C ARG A 433 -14.53 -11.73 28.94
N ARG A 434 -13.81 -11.56 27.82
CA ARG A 434 -13.13 -12.67 27.11
C ARG A 434 -11.80 -13.08 27.74
N MET A 435 -10.99 -12.12 28.16
CA MET A 435 -9.60 -12.33 28.59
C MET A 435 -9.35 -12.07 30.07
N GLY A 436 -10.24 -11.43 30.83
CA GLY A 436 -9.97 -10.99 32.21
C GLY A 436 -9.66 -12.11 33.21
N ARG A 437 -10.07 -13.35 32.90
CA ARG A 437 -9.74 -14.56 33.69
C ARG A 437 -8.38 -15.16 33.35
N GLU A 438 -7.79 -14.80 32.20
CA GLU A 438 -6.52 -15.35 31.75
C GLU A 438 -5.32 -14.84 32.56
N ARG A 439 -4.29 -15.69 32.68
CA ARG A 439 -3.04 -15.33 33.39
C ARG A 439 -2.12 -14.42 32.58
N THR A 440 -2.42 -14.24 31.31
CA THR A 440 -1.70 -13.39 30.35
C THR A 440 -2.42 -12.07 30.06
N ALA A 441 -3.55 -11.81 30.73
CA ALA A 441 -4.38 -10.63 30.50
C ALA A 441 -3.63 -9.31 30.70
N ALA A 442 -3.97 -8.32 29.87
CA ALA A 442 -3.48 -6.96 29.98
C ALA A 442 -4.17 -6.24 31.15
N LEU A 443 -3.40 -5.44 31.89
CA LEU A 443 -3.91 -4.61 32.99
C LEU A 443 -4.58 -3.31 32.50
N GLU A 444 -4.21 -2.86 31.31
CA GLU A 444 -4.66 -1.60 30.72
C GLU A 444 -6.18 -1.40 30.79
N PRO A 445 -7.05 -2.35 30.36
CA PRO A 445 -8.49 -2.13 30.32
C PRO A 445 -9.09 -1.84 31.70
N PHE A 446 -8.65 -2.58 32.71
CA PHE A 446 -9.07 -2.40 34.11
C PHE A 446 -8.62 -1.04 34.67
N ILE A 447 -7.37 -0.63 34.38
CA ILE A 447 -6.82 0.66 34.81
C ILE A 447 -7.56 1.82 34.12
N GLU A 448 -7.84 1.70 32.83
CA GLU A 448 -8.57 2.71 32.05
C GLU A 448 -10.04 2.84 32.47
N LEU A 449 -10.73 1.72 32.73
CA LEU A 449 -12.07 1.71 33.31
C LEU A 449 -12.08 2.34 34.70
N SER A 450 -11.13 1.97 35.58
CA SER A 450 -10.95 2.62 36.89
C SER A 450 -10.74 4.13 36.76
N MET A 451 -9.92 4.59 35.81
CA MET A 451 -9.70 6.01 35.54
C MET A 451 -10.95 6.72 35.01
N TYR A 452 -11.72 6.07 34.12
CA TYR A 452 -12.95 6.62 33.58
C TYR A 452 -13.99 6.85 34.69
N TYR A 453 -14.28 5.81 35.48
CA TYR A 453 -15.25 5.92 36.57
C TYR A 453 -14.77 6.83 37.72
N GLU A 454 -13.46 6.97 37.96
CA GLU A 454 -12.92 7.94 38.93
C GLU A 454 -13.10 9.40 38.48
N HIS A 455 -12.83 9.71 37.21
CA HIS A 455 -12.63 11.09 36.75
C HIS A 455 -13.74 11.65 35.85
N LYS A 456 -14.43 10.81 35.08
CA LYS A 456 -15.50 11.23 34.14
C LYS A 456 -16.87 11.03 34.78
N ASP A 457 -17.20 9.78 35.09
CA ASP A 457 -18.54 9.38 35.51
C ASP A 457 -18.76 9.47 37.04
N LYS A 458 -17.66 9.49 37.80
CA LYS A 458 -17.60 9.69 39.27
C LYS A 458 -18.25 8.57 40.11
N GLN A 459 -18.37 7.37 39.55
CA GLN A 459 -18.73 6.15 40.29
C GLN A 459 -17.49 5.59 41.01
N LEU A 460 -17.26 6.00 42.26
CA LEU A 460 -16.04 5.66 43.01
C LEU A 460 -15.97 4.18 43.37
N GLU A 461 -17.11 3.56 43.64
CA GLU A 461 -17.25 2.14 43.97
C GLU A 461 -16.84 1.27 42.78
N LEU A 462 -17.35 1.58 41.58
CA LEU A 462 -17.01 0.88 40.35
C LEU A 462 -15.56 1.15 39.93
N ALA A 463 -15.06 2.37 40.13
CA ALA A 463 -13.64 2.69 39.92
C ALA A 463 -12.70 1.87 40.83
N LEU A 464 -13.11 1.62 42.07
CA LEU A 464 -12.40 0.79 43.04
C LEU A 464 -12.49 -0.70 42.70
N GLN A 465 -13.64 -1.17 42.21
CA GLN A 465 -13.81 -2.55 41.74
C GLN A 465 -12.80 -2.88 40.64
N TYR A 466 -12.77 -2.11 39.54
CA TYR A 466 -11.82 -2.37 38.45
C TYR A 466 -10.35 -2.23 38.89
N ALA A 467 -10.04 -1.37 39.87
CA ALA A 467 -8.69 -1.29 40.42
C ALA A 467 -8.26 -2.57 41.17
N ARG A 468 -9.19 -3.20 41.91
CA ARG A 468 -8.96 -4.48 42.59
C ARG A 468 -8.95 -5.67 41.63
N GLU A 469 -9.76 -5.65 40.57
CA GLU A 469 -9.68 -6.65 39.50
C GLU A 469 -8.33 -6.60 38.77
N ALA A 470 -7.79 -5.40 38.52
CA ALA A 470 -6.42 -5.25 37.99
C ALA A 470 -5.35 -5.84 38.93
N GLU A 471 -5.56 -5.76 40.24
CA GLU A 471 -4.61 -6.26 41.25
C GLU A 471 -4.58 -7.79 41.26
N ASP A 472 -5.75 -8.43 41.18
CA ASP A 472 -5.87 -9.88 41.03
C ASP A 472 -5.27 -10.37 39.69
N VAL A 473 -5.51 -9.68 38.57
CA VAL A 473 -4.87 -10.01 37.27
C VAL A 473 -3.35 -9.90 37.38
N LEU A 474 -2.83 -8.83 38.00
CA LEU A 474 -1.39 -8.64 38.21
C LEU A 474 -0.80 -9.76 39.08
N TRP A 475 -1.47 -10.12 40.17
CA TRP A 475 -1.08 -11.22 41.04
C TRP A 475 -1.05 -12.56 40.31
N ARG A 476 -2.09 -12.89 39.53
CA ARG A 476 -2.17 -14.10 38.68
C ARG A 476 -1.04 -14.15 37.65
N ARG A 477 -0.77 -13.03 36.99
CA ARG A 477 0.30 -12.90 35.97
C ARG A 477 1.69 -13.05 36.57
N ASP A 478 1.94 -12.47 37.74
CA ASP A 478 3.22 -12.59 38.44
C ASP A 478 3.41 -13.98 39.08
N ALA A 479 2.33 -14.64 39.50
CA ALA A 479 2.36 -16.05 39.89
C ALA A 479 2.77 -16.97 38.72
N LEU A 480 2.27 -16.70 37.50
CA LEU A 480 2.70 -17.40 36.29
C LEU A 480 4.19 -17.16 36.00
N LYS A 481 4.67 -15.89 36.05
CA LYS A 481 6.10 -15.56 35.88
C LYS A 481 6.97 -16.33 36.88
N ARG A 482 6.60 -16.35 38.17
CA ARG A 482 7.32 -17.10 39.22
C ARG A 482 7.34 -18.61 38.93
N SER A 483 6.24 -19.18 38.45
CA SER A 483 6.16 -20.59 38.07
C SER A 483 7.11 -20.93 36.91
N VAL A 484 7.10 -20.13 35.84
CA VAL A 484 7.99 -20.29 34.68
C VAL A 484 9.46 -20.08 35.08
N ALA A 485 9.76 -19.06 35.89
CA ALA A 485 11.10 -18.81 36.40
C ALA A 485 11.61 -20.01 37.22
N LYS A 486 10.79 -20.56 38.12
CA LYS A 486 11.14 -21.75 38.93
C LYS A 486 11.36 -23.01 38.09
N ALA A 487 10.64 -23.17 36.97
CA ALA A 487 10.88 -24.24 36.00
C ALA A 487 12.23 -24.07 35.26
N GLY A 488 12.60 -22.84 34.90
CA GLY A 488 13.90 -22.52 34.28
C GLY A 488 15.09 -22.53 35.26
N GLN A 489 14.88 -22.13 36.52
CA GLN A 489 15.92 -21.98 37.54
C GLN A 489 16.41 -23.29 38.16
N ARG A 490 15.95 -24.46 37.68
CA ARG A 490 16.61 -25.76 37.91
C ARG A 490 18.06 -25.82 37.40
N ARG A 491 18.61 -24.72 36.83
CA ARG A 491 20.00 -24.57 36.37
C ARG A 491 20.81 -23.37 36.91
N ARG A 492 20.26 -22.45 37.72
CA ARG A 492 21.03 -21.42 38.46
C ARG A 492 20.18 -20.71 39.50
N SER A 493 20.68 -20.70 40.74
CA SER A 493 20.16 -19.92 41.87
C SER A 493 20.46 -18.43 41.68
N ALA A 494 19.44 -17.60 41.74
CA ALA A 494 19.56 -16.15 41.93
C ALA A 494 18.47 -15.71 42.91
N GLU A 495 18.86 -14.98 43.95
CA GLU A 495 17.93 -14.36 44.88
C GLU A 495 17.08 -13.34 44.13
N THR A 496 15.76 -13.45 44.24
CA THR A 496 14.82 -12.45 43.76
C THR A 496 14.39 -11.59 44.95
N THR A 497 14.71 -10.31 44.89
CA THR A 497 14.27 -9.31 45.88
C THR A 497 12.75 -9.17 45.85
N ASP A 498 12.10 -9.21 47.03
CA ASP A 498 10.65 -9.12 47.22
C ASP A 498 10.06 -7.70 46.99
N GLU A 499 10.76 -6.84 46.23
CA GLU A 499 10.25 -5.49 45.95
C GLU A 499 9.03 -5.54 45.00
N PRO A 500 7.91 -4.88 45.34
CA PRO A 500 6.74 -4.87 44.48
C PRO A 500 7.07 -4.17 43.15
N SER A 501 6.56 -4.74 42.05
CA SER A 501 6.78 -4.15 40.72
C SER A 501 6.25 -2.70 40.65
N PRO A 502 6.80 -1.83 39.79
CA PRO A 502 6.30 -0.45 39.66
C PRO A 502 4.80 -0.39 39.36
N GLU A 503 4.29 -1.33 38.55
CA GLU A 503 2.86 -1.49 38.26
C GLU A 503 2.04 -1.82 39.52
N ALA A 504 2.54 -2.71 40.39
CA ALA A 504 1.89 -3.01 41.68
C ALA A 504 1.90 -1.79 42.61
N ALA A 505 3.03 -1.09 42.71
CA ALA A 505 3.17 0.09 43.56
C ALA A 505 2.23 1.23 43.15
N ASP A 506 2.05 1.46 41.85
CA ASP A 506 1.13 2.50 41.36
C ASP A 506 -0.35 2.07 41.46
N LEU A 507 -0.64 0.78 41.37
CA LEU A 507 -1.99 0.25 41.57
C LEU A 507 -2.43 0.31 43.05
N MET A 508 -1.56 -0.07 43.99
CA MET A 508 -1.82 0.08 45.43
C MET A 508 -2.13 1.55 45.79
N LYS A 509 -1.31 2.50 45.33
CA LYS A 509 -1.57 3.95 45.50
C LYS A 509 -2.91 4.40 44.91
N ARG A 510 -3.36 3.79 43.79
CA ARG A 510 -4.67 4.04 43.19
C ARG A 510 -5.80 3.51 44.07
N ILE A 511 -5.69 2.28 44.56
CA ILE A 511 -6.68 1.65 45.46
C ILE A 511 -6.82 2.49 46.74
N GLU A 512 -5.72 2.79 47.45
CA GLU A 512 -5.74 3.64 48.65
C GLU A 512 -6.34 5.04 48.40
N ARG A 513 -6.15 5.61 47.20
CA ARG A 513 -6.73 6.91 46.83
C ARG A 513 -8.23 6.79 46.64
N LEU A 514 -8.70 5.74 45.99
CA LEU A 514 -10.12 5.49 45.73
C LEU A 514 -10.87 5.16 47.02
N GLU A 515 -10.31 4.34 47.89
CA GLU A 515 -10.89 4.03 49.20
C GLU A 515 -11.07 5.27 50.08
N ARG A 516 -10.04 6.14 50.16
CA ARG A 516 -10.14 7.43 50.87
C ARG A 516 -11.20 8.35 50.27
N LYS A 517 -11.34 8.39 48.93
CA LYS A 517 -12.39 9.17 48.25
C LYS A 517 -13.78 8.62 48.55
N ALA A 518 -13.99 7.30 48.47
CA ALA A 518 -15.27 6.66 48.76
C ALA A 518 -15.70 6.87 50.23
N ALA A 519 -14.78 6.68 51.18
CA ALA A 519 -15.04 6.95 52.60
C ALA A 519 -15.38 8.44 52.86
N SER A 520 -14.72 9.37 52.18
CA SER A 520 -15.02 10.80 52.25
C SER A 520 -16.41 11.12 51.69
N ALA A 521 -16.78 10.54 50.54
CA ALA A 521 -18.09 10.71 49.92
C ALA A 521 -19.22 10.19 50.83
N LEU A 522 -19.06 9.00 51.42
CA LEU A 522 -20.00 8.43 52.39
C LEU A 522 -20.16 9.31 53.64
N SER A 523 -19.04 9.83 54.19
CA SER A 523 -19.07 10.76 55.34
C SER A 523 -19.77 12.09 55.01
N GLY A 524 -19.55 12.62 53.81
CA GLY A 524 -20.22 13.82 53.31
C GLY A 524 -21.72 13.62 53.10
N ALA A 525 -22.11 12.48 52.51
CA ALA A 525 -23.51 12.10 52.32
C ALA A 525 -24.24 11.98 53.68
N ALA A 526 -23.65 11.26 54.64
CA ALA A 526 -24.21 11.12 55.99
C ALA A 526 -24.40 12.47 56.71
N LYS A 527 -23.41 13.38 56.63
CA LYS A 527 -23.53 14.75 57.17
C LYS A 527 -24.60 15.57 56.46
N SER A 528 -24.76 15.44 55.14
CA SER A 528 -25.80 16.15 54.39
C SER A 528 -27.22 15.64 54.72
N ALA A 529 -27.38 14.35 55.00
CA ALA A 529 -28.63 13.75 55.43
C ALA A 529 -29.02 14.20 56.85
N ALA A 530 -28.04 14.24 57.77
CA ALA A 530 -28.22 14.72 59.14
C ALA A 530 -28.48 16.24 59.27
N CYS A 531 -28.30 17.01 58.19
CA CYS A 531 -28.49 18.47 58.18
C CYS A 531 -29.76 18.93 57.43
N ARG A 532 -30.65 18.01 57.04
CA ARG A 532 -31.98 18.36 56.54
C ARG A 532 -32.92 18.63 57.72
N PRO A 533 -33.50 19.84 57.86
CA PRO A 533 -34.47 20.10 58.91
C PRO A 533 -35.78 19.35 58.65
N GLU A 534 -36.35 18.76 59.71
CA GLU A 534 -37.68 18.16 59.68
C GLU A 534 -38.73 19.27 59.48
N GLY A 535 -39.26 19.41 58.25
CA GLY A 535 -40.25 20.45 58.02
C GLY A 535 -40.60 20.78 56.57
N GLN A 536 -41.09 19.81 55.79
CA GLN A 536 -42.21 20.08 54.86
C GLN A 536 -42.82 18.79 54.30
N SER A 537 -44.12 18.64 54.50
CA SER A 537 -44.93 17.57 53.93
C SER A 537 -45.42 17.92 52.52
N GLY A 538 -45.49 16.90 51.65
CA GLY A 538 -46.36 16.92 50.46
C GLY A 538 -45.68 17.17 49.11
N LYS A 539 -45.30 16.08 48.42
CA LYS A 539 -46.04 15.55 47.23
C LYS A 539 -45.33 14.32 46.64
N SER A 540 -46.13 13.37 46.19
CA SER A 540 -45.66 12.07 45.67
C SER A 540 -44.91 12.20 44.34
N PRO A 541 -43.80 11.47 44.12
CA PRO A 541 -43.17 11.37 42.81
C PRO A 541 -43.95 10.39 41.90
N LYS A 542 -44.12 10.75 40.61
CA LYS A 542 -44.67 9.85 39.60
C LYS A 542 -43.64 8.79 39.20
N LYS A 543 -44.09 7.54 39.04
CA LYS A 543 -43.31 6.43 38.46
C LYS A 543 -42.93 6.69 37.00
N ARG A 544 -41.69 6.32 36.63
CA ARG A 544 -41.23 5.74 35.34
C ARG A 544 -39.84 5.14 35.65
N THR A 545 -39.63 3.83 35.83
CA THR A 545 -39.60 2.75 34.81
C THR A 545 -38.80 3.13 33.55
N GLY A 546 -37.65 2.53 33.25
CA GLY A 546 -36.86 1.54 34.01
C GLY A 546 -35.67 1.06 33.17
N THR A 547 -34.59 0.63 33.82
CA THR A 547 -33.43 -0.01 33.19
C THR A 547 -33.24 -1.38 33.83
N ALA A 548 -33.13 -2.42 33.01
CA ALA A 548 -33.04 -3.80 33.50
C ALA A 548 -31.67 -4.06 34.12
N GLN A 549 -31.68 -4.57 35.34
CA GLN A 549 -30.51 -4.99 36.10
C GLN A 549 -30.39 -6.51 35.91
N LEU A 550 -29.28 -6.97 35.30
CA LEU A 550 -28.96 -8.38 35.21
C LEU A 550 -28.22 -8.79 36.48
N ASP A 551 -28.95 -9.36 37.43
CA ASP A 551 -28.37 -10.11 38.53
C ASP A 551 -27.71 -11.38 37.97
N LEU A 552 -26.41 -11.57 38.24
CA LEU A 552 -25.80 -12.89 38.16
C LEU A 552 -25.15 -13.23 39.50
N LEU A 553 -25.52 -14.42 39.96
CA LEU A 553 -25.41 -14.86 41.34
C LEU A 553 -23.97 -15.13 41.75
N SER A 554 -23.70 -14.81 43.02
CA SER A 554 -22.70 -15.48 43.82
C SER A 554 -22.99 -16.98 43.90
N ASP A 555 -21.98 -17.82 43.65
CA ASP A 555 -21.81 -19.05 44.40
C ASP A 555 -20.32 -19.29 44.66
N PHE A 556 -19.96 -19.30 45.94
CA PHE A 556 -18.62 -19.58 46.45
C PHE A 556 -18.63 -20.97 47.10
N SER A 557 -17.91 -21.93 46.53
CA SER A 557 -17.35 -23.12 47.20
C SER A 557 -16.29 -23.77 46.33
#